data_AF-A0A7J8ZHD4-F1
#
_entry.id   AF-A0A7J8ZHD4-F1
#
_cell.length_a   1.000
_cell.length_b   1.000
_cell.length_c   1.000
_cell.angle_alpha   90.00
_cell.angle_beta   90.00
_cell.angle_gamma   90.00
#
_symmetry.space_group_name_H-M   'P 1'
#
loop_
_entity.id
_entity.type
_entity.pdbx_description
1 polymer ?
#
loop_
_entity_poly.entity_id
_entity_poly.type
_entity_poly.pdbx_seq_one_letter_code
_entity_poly.pdbx_strand_id
1 'polypeptide(L)'
;MAPKLVHQASHTMPPEKIEIFKSLDDWARDNILIHLKQVDKCWQPKDFLPDPSSDGFEDQVRELRERAKEIPDEYFVVLVGDMITEEALPTYQTMLNTLDGTRDETGASPTSWATWTRAWTAEENRHTDLLNKYLYLCGRVDMRQVEKTIQYLIGSGMVRCFATPF
;
A
#
# COMPACT_ATOMS: atom_id res chain seq x y z
N MET A 1 9.01 21.22 -7.90
CA MET A 1 9.59 20.51 -9.05
C MET A 1 9.83 19.08 -8.58
N ALA A 2 9.24 18.07 -9.22
CA ALA A 2 9.46 16.68 -8.84
C ALA A 2 10.93 16.28 -9.12
N PRO A 3 11.59 15.50 -8.24
CA PRO A 3 12.94 15.00 -8.49
C PRO A 3 12.99 14.18 -9.79
N LYS A 4 14.02 14.37 -10.62
CA LYS A 4 14.22 13.57 -11.84
C LYS A 4 14.98 12.28 -11.53
N LEU A 5 14.58 11.19 -12.19
CA LEU A 5 15.22 9.88 -12.11
C LEU A 5 16.56 9.88 -12.87
N VAL A 6 17.61 9.24 -12.33
CA VAL A 6 18.99 9.31 -12.85
C VAL A 6 19.50 7.97 -13.43
N HIS A 7 18.73 6.88 -13.35
CA HIS A 7 19.09 5.59 -13.96
C HIS A 7 17.86 4.72 -14.25
N GLN A 8 17.79 4.13 -15.44
CA GLN A 8 16.73 3.20 -15.84
C GLN A 8 17.34 2.05 -16.64
N ALA A 9 17.42 0.87 -16.02
CA ALA A 9 17.66 -0.40 -16.69
C ALA A 9 16.42 -1.27 -16.49
N SER A 10 15.87 -1.81 -17.57
CA SER A 10 14.69 -2.69 -17.55
C SER A 10 15.06 -4.08 -18.06
N HIS A 11 14.33 -5.10 -17.61
CA HIS A 11 14.45 -6.48 -18.08
C HIS A 11 15.89 -7.01 -18.04
N THR A 12 16.60 -6.78 -16.93
CA THR A 12 17.98 -7.25 -16.74
C THR A 12 18.07 -8.76 -16.44
N MET A 13 16.94 -9.42 -16.16
CA MET A 13 16.88 -10.86 -15.97
C MET A 13 16.93 -11.59 -17.33
N PRO A 14 17.81 -12.59 -17.51
CA PRO A 14 17.82 -13.40 -18.73
C PRO A 14 16.46 -14.06 -19.00
N PRO A 15 15.93 -14.02 -20.24
CA PRO A 15 14.60 -14.51 -20.57
C PRO A 15 14.35 -15.97 -20.18
N GLU A 16 15.37 -16.83 -20.27
CA GLU A 16 15.28 -18.24 -19.89
C GLU A 16 14.95 -18.46 -18.40
N LYS A 17 15.24 -17.48 -17.53
CA LYS A 17 14.91 -17.56 -16.09
C LYS A 17 13.43 -17.34 -15.80
N ILE A 18 12.64 -16.83 -16.75
CA ILE A 18 11.18 -16.71 -16.62
C ILE A 18 10.54 -18.08 -16.37
N GLU A 19 11.06 -19.13 -17.00
CA GLU A 19 10.55 -20.50 -16.84
C GLU A 19 10.67 -21.02 -15.39
N ILE A 20 11.60 -20.48 -14.60
CA ILE A 20 11.73 -20.83 -13.18
C ILE A 20 10.44 -20.44 -12.43
N PHE A 21 9.95 -19.22 -12.61
CA PHE A 21 8.75 -18.73 -11.93
C PHE A 21 7.48 -19.46 -12.40
N LYS A 22 7.42 -19.84 -13.67
CA LYS A 22 6.35 -20.70 -14.19
C LYS A 22 6.35 -22.07 -13.52
N SER A 23 7.52 -22.69 -13.38
CA SER A 23 7.65 -23.99 -12.71
C SER A 23 7.35 -23.96 -11.21
N LEU A 24 7.44 -22.78 -10.59
CA LEU A 24 7.19 -22.55 -9.16
C LEU A 24 5.74 -22.15 -8.85
N ASP A 25 4.82 -22.10 -9.81
CA ASP A 25 3.45 -21.62 -9.55
C ASP A 25 2.71 -22.47 -8.50
N ASP A 26 2.72 -23.80 -8.64
CA ASP A 26 2.13 -24.71 -7.65
C ASP A 26 2.80 -24.58 -6.27
N TRP A 27 4.12 -24.42 -6.26
CA TRP A 27 4.85 -24.20 -5.02
C TRP A 27 4.46 -22.88 -4.36
N ALA A 28 4.29 -21.80 -5.13
CA ALA A 28 3.83 -20.51 -4.62
C ALA A 28 2.41 -20.58 -4.08
N ARG A 29 1.51 -21.32 -4.74
CA ARG A 29 0.17 -21.60 -4.19
C ARG A 29 0.26 -22.22 -2.81
N ASP A 30 1.06 -23.26 -2.67
CA ASP A 30 1.05 -24.09 -1.46
C ASP A 30 1.92 -23.52 -0.32
N ASN A 31 2.84 -22.58 -0.63
CA ASN A 31 3.81 -22.05 0.34
C ASN A 31 3.79 -20.53 0.51
N ILE A 32 3.29 -19.76 -0.46
CA ILE A 32 3.20 -18.29 -0.38
C ILE A 32 1.76 -17.85 -0.10
N LEU A 33 0.79 -18.33 -0.88
CA LEU A 33 -0.60 -17.88 -0.75
C LEU A 33 -1.22 -18.23 0.61
N ILE A 34 -0.67 -19.22 1.31
CA ILE A 34 -1.10 -19.59 2.66
C ILE A 34 -0.89 -18.48 3.70
N HIS A 35 -0.04 -17.49 3.41
CA HIS A 35 0.19 -16.34 4.29
C HIS A 35 -0.86 -15.24 4.14
N LEU A 36 -1.65 -15.27 3.06
CA LEU A 36 -2.78 -14.38 2.88
C LEU A 36 -3.88 -14.75 3.87
N LYS A 37 -4.44 -13.74 4.54
CA LYS A 37 -5.58 -13.97 5.42
C LYS A 37 -6.85 -14.04 4.58
N GLN A 38 -7.75 -14.95 4.96
CA GLN A 38 -9.09 -14.97 4.40
C GLN A 38 -9.79 -13.66 4.74
N VAL A 39 -10.47 -13.04 3.77
CA VAL A 39 -11.06 -11.69 3.91
C VAL A 39 -11.97 -11.59 5.12
N ASP A 40 -12.80 -12.60 5.38
CA ASP A 40 -13.72 -12.64 6.53
C ASP A 40 -13.00 -12.70 7.90
N LYS A 41 -11.70 -12.98 7.90
CA LYS A 41 -10.84 -13.00 9.09
C LYS A 41 -9.89 -11.80 9.15
N CYS A 42 -9.92 -10.92 8.16
CA CYS A 42 -9.17 -9.69 8.17
C CYS A 42 -9.90 -8.64 8.99
N TRP A 43 -9.16 -7.88 9.78
CA TRP A 43 -9.67 -6.62 10.32
C TRP A 43 -10.01 -5.66 9.18
N GLN A 44 -10.94 -4.74 9.41
CA GLN A 44 -11.29 -3.68 8.48
C GLN A 44 -11.09 -2.31 9.15
N PRO A 45 -10.82 -1.24 8.39
CA PRO A 45 -10.60 0.10 8.97
C PRO A 45 -11.70 0.54 9.94
N LYS A 46 -12.95 0.14 9.68
CA LYS A 46 -14.11 0.43 10.55
C LYS A 46 -13.93 -0.11 11.97
N ASP A 47 -13.22 -1.22 12.16
CA ASP A 47 -13.02 -1.84 13.48
C ASP A 47 -12.24 -0.94 14.44
N PHE A 48 -11.52 0.06 13.92
CA PHE A 48 -10.66 0.97 14.68
C PHE A 48 -11.08 2.45 14.59
N LEU A 49 -12.17 2.76 13.90
CA LEU A 49 -12.65 4.12 13.67
C LEU A 49 -14.01 4.34 14.38
N PRO A 50 -14.35 5.59 14.72
CA PRO A 50 -15.69 5.91 15.19
C PRO A 50 -16.77 5.39 14.23
N ASP A 51 -17.82 4.76 14.75
CA ASP A 51 -18.88 4.18 13.93
C ASP A 51 -19.91 5.24 13.53
N PRO A 52 -19.97 5.66 12.25
CA PRO A 52 -20.91 6.70 11.80
C PRO A 52 -22.37 6.29 11.86
N SER A 53 -22.67 5.00 12.07
CA SER A 53 -24.03 4.48 12.24
C SER A 53 -24.48 4.40 13.70
N SER A 54 -23.59 4.71 14.66
CA SER A 54 -23.89 4.70 16.09
C SER A 54 -24.43 6.06 16.56
N ASP A 55 -25.41 6.05 17.46
CA ASP A 55 -25.86 7.25 18.18
C ASP A 55 -24.72 7.94 18.96
N GLY A 56 -23.65 7.20 19.28
CA GLY A 56 -22.45 7.70 19.97
C GLY A 56 -21.34 8.21 19.05
N PHE A 57 -21.57 8.36 17.74
CA PHE A 57 -20.53 8.76 16.78
C PHE A 57 -19.84 10.07 17.16
N GLU A 58 -20.61 11.11 17.50
CA GLU A 58 -20.05 12.42 17.85
C GLU A 58 -19.15 12.37 19.10
N ASP A 59 -19.54 11.56 20.09
CA ASP A 59 -18.76 11.36 21.30
C ASP A 59 -17.45 10.62 21.03
N GLN A 60 -17.50 9.57 20.20
CA GLN A 60 -16.31 8.83 19.78
C GLN A 60 -15.33 9.71 18.99
N VAL A 61 -15.83 10.56 18.08
CA VAL A 61 -15.00 11.52 17.36
C VAL A 61 -14.40 12.55 18.30
N ARG A 62 -15.18 13.07 19.26
CA ARG A 62 -14.68 14.00 20.28
C ARG A 62 -13.57 13.38 21.12
N GLU A 63 -13.75 12.15 21.61
CA GLU A 63 -12.73 11.43 22.39
C GLU A 63 -11.44 11.18 21.59
N LEU A 64 -11.56 10.81 20.31
CA LEU A 64 -10.41 10.67 19.41
C LEU A 64 -9.63 11.99 19.33
N ARG A 65 -10.32 13.11 19.16
CA ARG A 65 -9.70 14.43 19.04
C ARG A 65 -9.07 14.90 20.35
N GLU A 66 -9.68 14.62 21.50
CA GLU A 66 -9.09 14.96 22.80
C GLU A 66 -7.76 14.23 23.01
N ARG A 67 -7.71 12.91 22.76
CA ARG A 67 -6.45 12.14 22.83
C ARG A 67 -5.41 12.66 21.84
N ALA A 68 -5.83 13.03 20.62
CA ALA A 68 -4.93 13.54 19.59
C ALA A 68 -4.27 14.89 19.96
N LYS A 69 -4.85 15.68 20.88
CA LYS A 69 -4.22 16.92 21.38
C LYS A 69 -2.99 16.66 22.26
N GLU A 70 -2.91 15.48 22.87
CA GLU A 70 -1.80 15.09 23.75
C GLU A 70 -0.63 14.46 22.97
N ILE A 71 -0.80 14.23 21.67
CA ILE A 71 0.23 13.66 20.80
C ILE A 71 1.05 14.82 20.19
N PRO A 72 2.39 14.79 20.30
CA PRO A 72 3.25 15.87 19.81
C PRO A 72 3.28 15.95 18.28
N ASP A 73 3.57 17.14 17.74
CA ASP A 73 3.55 17.39 16.30
C ASP A 73 4.63 16.59 15.55
N GLU A 74 5.77 16.32 16.17
CA GLU A 74 6.83 15.48 15.61
C GLU A 74 6.34 14.06 15.29
N TYR A 75 5.42 13.53 16.10
CA TYR A 75 4.79 12.24 15.85
C TYR A 75 3.88 12.32 14.61
N PHE A 76 3.08 13.39 14.49
CA PHE A 76 2.22 13.59 13.32
C PHE A 76 3.00 13.78 12.02
N VAL A 77 4.16 14.42 12.05
CA VAL A 77 5.02 14.53 10.86
C VAL A 77 5.41 13.14 10.34
N VAL A 78 5.83 12.24 11.23
CA VAL A 78 6.22 10.87 10.85
C VAL A 78 5.00 10.05 10.42
N LEU A 79 3.89 10.13 11.17
CA LEU A 79 2.66 9.40 10.85
C LEU A 79 2.05 9.86 9.51
N VAL A 80 2.13 11.15 9.19
CA VAL A 80 1.72 11.68 7.88
C VAL A 80 2.63 11.14 6.77
N GLY A 81 3.94 11.09 7.00
CA GLY A 81 4.87 10.49 6.04
C GLY A 81 4.59 9.00 5.77
N ASP A 82 4.27 8.25 6.83
CA ASP A 82 3.84 6.85 6.75
C ASP A 82 2.56 6.71 5.92
N MET A 83 1.51 7.47 6.27
CA MET A 83 0.25 7.45 5.53
C MET A 83 0.40 7.84 4.04
N ILE A 84 1.19 8.87 3.74
CA ILE A 84 1.47 9.27 2.34
C ILE A 84 2.15 8.14 1.56
N THR A 85 3.01 7.37 2.22
CA THR A 85 3.69 6.22 1.62
C THR A 85 2.68 5.11 1.35
N GLU A 86 1.81 4.78 2.31
CA GLU A 86 0.73 3.80 2.14
C GLU A 86 -0.25 4.18 1.01
N GLU A 87 -0.56 5.47 0.82
CA GLU A 87 -1.40 5.97 -0.29
C GLU A 87 -0.76 5.79 -1.68
N ALA A 88 0.56 5.60 -1.77
CA ALA A 88 1.24 5.37 -3.04
C ALA A 88 1.08 3.93 -3.57
N LEU A 89 0.17 3.14 -2.99
CA LEU A 89 -0.14 1.75 -3.33
C LEU A 89 -0.29 1.45 -4.83
N PRO A 90 -0.90 2.31 -5.69
CA PRO A 90 -0.92 2.05 -7.13
C PRO A 90 0.49 1.93 -7.74
N THR A 91 1.46 2.69 -7.21
CA THR A 91 2.87 2.60 -7.63
C THR A 91 3.47 1.26 -7.24
N TYR A 92 3.15 0.74 -6.05
CA TYR A 92 3.68 -0.53 -5.54
C TYR A 92 3.14 -1.73 -6.32
N GLN A 93 1.83 -1.76 -6.57
CA GLN A 93 1.24 -2.78 -7.42
C GLN A 93 1.79 -2.73 -8.85
N THR A 94 1.97 -1.52 -9.41
CA THR A 94 2.60 -1.33 -10.73
C THR A 94 4.01 -1.93 -10.74
N MET A 95 4.83 -1.66 -9.71
CA MET A 95 6.18 -2.22 -9.62
C MET A 95 6.18 -3.76 -9.57
N LEU A 96 5.29 -4.39 -8.81
CA LEU A 96 5.15 -5.86 -8.82
C LEU A 96 4.76 -6.39 -10.20
N ASN A 97 3.90 -5.65 -10.92
CA ASN A 97 3.49 -5.97 -12.29
C ASN A 97 4.53 -5.60 -13.37
N THR A 98 5.66 -5.00 -13.00
CA THR A 98 6.82 -4.87 -13.91
C THR A 98 7.82 -6.01 -13.80
N LEU A 99 7.68 -6.89 -12.80
CA LEU A 99 8.62 -8.00 -12.59
C LEU A 99 8.40 -9.12 -13.61
N ASP A 100 9.49 -9.48 -14.29
CA ASP A 100 9.50 -10.58 -15.24
C ASP A 100 9.20 -11.92 -14.55
N GLY A 101 8.27 -12.69 -15.12
CA GLY A 101 7.88 -14.01 -14.62
C GLY A 101 6.76 -14.03 -13.58
N THR A 102 6.45 -12.91 -12.93
CA THR A 102 5.40 -12.85 -11.88
C THR A 102 4.29 -11.84 -12.12
N ARG A 103 4.44 -10.95 -13.11
CA ARG A 103 3.44 -9.91 -13.41
C ARG A 103 2.07 -10.47 -13.79
N ASP A 104 1.02 -9.74 -13.45
CA ASP A 104 -0.34 -10.02 -13.91
C ASP A 104 -0.56 -9.50 -15.34
N GLU A 105 -0.65 -10.42 -16.31
CA GLU A 105 -0.78 -10.09 -17.74
C GLU A 105 -2.18 -9.57 -18.13
N THR A 106 -3.21 -9.82 -17.32
CA THR A 106 -4.60 -9.49 -17.69
C THR A 106 -5.33 -8.62 -16.66
N GLY A 107 -4.72 -8.40 -15.50
CA GLY A 107 -5.37 -7.81 -14.33
C GLY A 107 -6.26 -8.80 -13.55
N ALA A 108 -6.38 -10.03 -14.06
CA ALA A 108 -7.13 -11.12 -13.44
C ALA A 108 -6.50 -12.48 -13.77
N SER A 109 -5.18 -12.52 -14.01
CA SER A 109 -4.50 -13.77 -14.35
C SER A 109 -4.68 -14.81 -13.22
N PRO A 110 -4.91 -16.09 -13.55
CA PRO A 110 -5.13 -17.13 -12.56
C PRO A 110 -3.84 -17.65 -11.91
N THR A 111 -2.66 -17.12 -12.29
CA THR A 111 -1.39 -17.55 -11.70
C THR A 111 -1.34 -17.24 -10.21
N SER A 112 -0.58 -18.03 -9.48
CA SER A 112 -0.38 -17.85 -8.04
C SER A 112 0.29 -16.50 -7.76
N TRP A 113 1.23 -16.10 -8.62
CA TRP A 113 1.90 -14.79 -8.54
C TRP A 113 0.94 -13.61 -8.72
N ALA A 114 0.04 -13.67 -9.71
CA ALA A 114 -0.93 -12.61 -9.94
C ALA A 114 -1.99 -12.57 -8.81
N THR A 115 -2.40 -13.75 -8.33
CA THR A 115 -3.31 -13.87 -7.18
C THR A 115 -2.71 -13.24 -5.93
N TRP A 116 -1.42 -13.51 -5.65
CA TRP A 116 -0.69 -12.86 -4.56
C TRP A 116 -0.67 -11.35 -4.73
N THR A 117 -0.26 -10.83 -5.90
CA THR A 117 -0.19 -9.37 -6.15
C THR A 117 -1.53 -8.70 -5.86
N ARG A 118 -2.65 -9.24 -6.36
CA ARG A 118 -3.98 -8.66 -6.13
C ARG A 118 -4.41 -8.75 -4.66
N ALA A 119 -4.19 -9.90 -4.01
CA ALA A 119 -4.60 -10.10 -2.62
C ALA A 119 -3.75 -9.27 -1.65
N TRP A 120 -2.43 -9.21 -1.85
CA TRP A 120 -1.54 -8.33 -1.11
C TRP A 120 -1.96 -6.87 -1.26
N THR A 121 -2.22 -6.39 -2.49
CA THR A 121 -2.71 -5.02 -2.71
C THR A 121 -4.05 -4.78 -1.99
N ALA A 122 -4.97 -5.75 -1.99
CA ALA A 122 -6.21 -5.63 -1.25
C ALA A 122 -6.00 -5.57 0.28
N GLU A 123 -5.02 -6.30 0.81
CA GLU A 123 -4.66 -6.22 2.21
C GLU A 123 -4.04 -4.85 2.57
N GLU A 124 -3.10 -4.34 1.77
CA GLU A 124 -2.41 -3.05 1.97
C GLU A 124 -3.35 -1.84 1.88
N ASN A 125 -4.35 -1.89 1.00
CA ASN A 125 -5.32 -0.78 0.85
C ASN A 125 -5.99 -0.40 2.19
N ARG A 126 -6.16 -1.37 3.10
CA ARG A 126 -6.76 -1.11 4.42
C ARG A 126 -5.86 -0.30 5.34
N HIS A 127 -4.53 -0.36 5.18
CA HIS A 127 -3.57 0.46 5.93
C HIS A 127 -3.79 1.94 5.61
N THR A 128 -3.79 2.23 4.32
CA THR A 128 -4.10 3.54 3.73
C THR A 128 -5.43 4.08 4.26
N ASP A 129 -6.49 3.29 4.13
CA ASP A 129 -7.84 3.68 4.49
C ASP A 129 -8.02 4.03 5.97
N LEU A 130 -7.33 3.30 6.85
CA LEU A 130 -7.37 3.51 8.29
C LEU A 130 -6.62 4.79 8.68
N LEU A 131 -5.38 4.94 8.22
CA LEU A 131 -4.54 6.08 8.57
C LEU A 131 -5.10 7.39 8.01
N ASN A 132 -5.61 7.39 6.78
CA ASN A 132 -6.22 8.57 6.17
C ASN A 132 -7.42 9.07 6.99
N LYS A 133 -8.37 8.18 7.32
CA LYS A 133 -9.55 8.54 8.11
C LYS A 133 -9.19 8.96 9.53
N TYR A 134 -8.19 8.33 10.15
CA TYR A 134 -7.69 8.76 11.45
C TYR A 134 -7.12 10.19 11.42
N LEU A 135 -6.24 10.49 10.45
CA LEU A 135 -5.64 11.81 10.29
C LEU A 135 -6.68 12.89 9.94
N TYR A 136 -7.67 12.53 9.13
CA TYR A 136 -8.81 13.40 8.84
C TYR A 136 -9.62 13.74 10.09
N LEU A 137 -10.00 12.73 10.88
CA LEU A 137 -10.84 12.91 12.07
C LEU A 137 -10.11 13.58 13.24
N CYS A 138 -8.80 13.35 13.40
CA CYS A 138 -8.04 13.88 14.54
C CYS A 138 -7.92 15.41 14.49
N GLY A 139 -7.98 16.01 13.29
CA GLY A 139 -7.95 17.45 13.09
C GLY A 139 -6.64 18.12 13.48
N ARG A 140 -5.53 17.35 13.50
CA ARG A 140 -4.18 17.83 13.85
C ARG A 140 -3.31 18.16 12.63
N VAL A 141 -3.78 17.87 11.42
CA VAL A 141 -2.98 17.99 10.18
C VAL A 141 -3.74 18.71 9.07
N ASP A 142 -3.02 19.35 8.14
CA ASP A 142 -3.60 19.97 6.95
C ASP A 142 -3.78 18.92 5.84
N MET A 143 -4.96 18.28 5.83
CA MET A 143 -5.29 17.24 4.86
C MET A 143 -5.17 17.71 3.40
N ARG A 144 -5.39 19.00 3.11
CA ARG A 144 -5.24 19.52 1.74
C ARG A 144 -3.79 19.45 1.26
N GLN A 145 -2.81 19.68 2.12
CA GLN A 145 -1.40 19.55 1.75
C GLN A 145 -0.98 18.08 1.68
N VAL A 146 -1.52 17.23 2.56
CA VAL A 146 -1.30 15.78 2.51
C VAL A 146 -1.80 15.20 1.19
N GLU A 147 -3.04 15.47 0.82
CA GLU A 147 -3.66 15.04 -0.45
C GLU A 147 -2.89 15.52 -1.69
N LYS A 148 -2.45 16.79 -1.70
CA LYS A 148 -1.57 17.30 -2.76
C LYS A 148 -0.25 16.54 -2.83
N THR A 149 0.32 16.18 -1.69
CA THR A 149 1.59 15.45 -1.61
C THR A 149 1.44 14.04 -2.14
N ILE A 150 0.34 13.36 -1.80
CA ILE A 150 -0.03 12.05 -2.36
C ILE A 150 -0.16 12.15 -3.89
N GLN A 151 -0.87 13.16 -4.39
CA GLN A 151 -1.04 13.36 -5.83
C GLN A 151 0.30 13.59 -6.53
N TYR A 152 1.20 14.38 -5.94
CA TYR A 152 2.56 14.55 -6.47
C TYR A 152 3.36 13.25 -6.44
N LEU A 153 3.27 12.47 -5.36
CA LEU A 153 4.01 11.23 -5.19
C LEU A 153 3.58 10.18 -6.22
N ILE A 154 2.28 9.91 -6.34
CA ILE A 154 1.73 8.96 -7.32
C ILE A 154 2.06 9.42 -8.74
N GLY A 155 1.89 10.72 -9.05
CA GLY A 155 2.22 11.27 -10.36
C GLY A 155 3.72 11.23 -10.70
N SER A 156 4.58 11.20 -9.68
CA SER A 156 6.04 11.06 -9.86
C SER A 156 6.47 9.61 -10.01
N GLY A 157 5.74 8.67 -9.40
CA GLY A 157 6.10 7.27 -9.30
C GLY A 157 7.40 7.04 -8.52
N MET A 158 7.91 5.81 -8.58
CA MET A 158 9.15 5.40 -7.94
C MET A 158 9.92 4.45 -8.88
N VAL A 159 11.24 4.57 -8.93
CA VAL A 159 12.11 3.57 -9.57
C VAL A 159 12.89 2.86 -8.50
N ARG A 160 12.71 1.54 -8.41
CA ARG A 160 13.56 0.70 -7.59
C ARG A 160 14.72 0.20 -8.45
N CYS A 161 15.91 0.78 -8.25
CA CYS A 161 17.10 0.30 -8.92
C CYS A 161 17.60 -0.97 -8.20
N PHE A 162 17.13 -2.14 -8.62
CA PHE A 162 17.80 -3.40 -8.31
C PHE A 162 19.00 -3.56 -9.26
N ALA A 163 19.94 -2.63 -9.21
CA ALA A 163 21.26 -2.91 -9.76
C ALA A 163 21.94 -3.85 -8.75
N THR A 164 21.86 -5.16 -8.98
CA THR A 164 22.84 -6.08 -8.37
C THR A 164 24.22 -5.66 -8.89
N PRO A 165 25.16 -5.26 -8.02
CA PRO A 165 26.54 -5.03 -8.43
C PRO A 165 27.25 -6.39 -8.49
N PHE A 166 26.87 -7.24 -9.45
CA PHE A 166 27.59 -8.47 -9.79
C PHE A 166 27.48 -8.74 -11.28
#